data_AF-A0A0P6Y350-F1
#
_entry.id   AF-A0A0P6Y350-F1
#
_cell.length_a   1.000
_cell.length_b   1.000
_cell.length_c   1.000
_cell.angle_alpha   90.00
_cell.angle_beta   90.00
_cell.angle_gamma   90.00
#
_symmetry.space_group_name_H-M   'P 1'
#
loop_
_entity.id
_entity.type
_entity.pdbx_description
1 polymer ?
#
loop_
_entity_poly.entity_id
_entity_poly.type
_entity_poly.pdbx_seq_one_letter_code
_entity_poly.pdbx_strand_id
1 'polypeptide(L)'
;MFSFSEAIVNILIGLGWFPINLMSPQHIYVFHLLNIYFQVLGLWLYVKTNNKRTVSWVLSSLFQVLMIFLVNLSTGYAFRARQLIFVLPVLCLLSASGAIDIYQRGYHFIKRCFLIKVSRFFNIKHIYVFCVMIIVLGISGSCLQEYYRLEKSSRREISIELIQRWKPNTVIWTTPHWEDQYYSFYLTLLGHPEVKNAIFGKENIQGSEDVTLPICWITDGNILPEEEDIMKEMGFEIVPLRSSPILDAQILWCR
;
A
#
# COMPACT_ATOMS: atom_id res chain seq x y z
N MET A 1 15.60 -8.66 -7.52
CA MET A 1 15.03 -9.36 -8.70
C MET A 1 13.52 -9.13 -8.68
N PHE A 2 12.88 -8.69 -9.77
CA PHE A 2 11.44 -8.38 -9.75
C PHE A 2 10.61 -9.66 -9.62
N SER A 3 9.90 -9.83 -8.51
CA SER A 3 8.98 -10.96 -8.33
C SER A 3 7.61 -10.62 -8.90
N PHE A 4 7.19 -11.35 -9.94
CA PHE A 4 5.88 -11.17 -10.57
C PHE A 4 4.73 -11.40 -9.57
N SER A 5 4.89 -12.31 -8.60
CA SER A 5 3.90 -12.55 -7.56
C SER A 5 3.75 -11.35 -6.62
N GLU A 6 4.86 -10.70 -6.25
CA GLU A 6 4.86 -9.50 -5.42
C GLU A 6 4.17 -8.33 -6.13
N ALA A 7 4.39 -8.19 -7.44
CA ALA A 7 3.75 -7.15 -8.24
C ALA A 7 2.22 -7.34 -8.30
N ILE A 8 1.74 -8.58 -8.49
CA ILE A 8 0.30 -8.89 -8.46
C ILE A 8 -0.30 -8.53 -7.10
N VAL A 9 0.34 -8.94 -6.00
CA VAL A 9 -0.15 -8.63 -4.65
C VAL A 9 -0.22 -7.12 -4.45
N ASN A 10 0.81 -6.36 -4.86
CA ASN A 10 0.81 -4.90 -4.79
C ASN A 10 -0.30 -4.25 -5.65
N ILE A 11 -0.61 -4.82 -6.81
CA ILE A 11 -1.75 -4.37 -7.63
C ILE A 11 -3.05 -4.60 -6.88
N LEU A 12 -3.27 -5.80 -6.33
CA LEU A 12 -4.49 -6.13 -5.59
C LEU A 12 -4.66 -5.23 -4.35
N ILE A 13 -3.57 -4.96 -3.62
CA ILE A 13 -3.56 -4.02 -2.49
C ILE A 13 -3.89 -2.60 -2.98
N GLY A 14 -3.26 -2.13 -4.06
CA GLY A 14 -3.48 -0.78 -4.59
C GLY A 14 -4.89 -0.57 -5.18
N LEU A 15 -5.54 -1.63 -5.65
CA LEU A 15 -6.96 -1.63 -6.05
C LEU A 15 -7.92 -1.70 -4.84
N GLY A 16 -7.40 -1.89 -3.63
CA GLY A 16 -8.21 -2.08 -2.43
C GLY A 16 -8.92 -3.43 -2.38
N TRP A 17 -8.44 -4.41 -3.14
CA TRP A 17 -8.98 -5.78 -3.20
C TRP A 17 -8.35 -6.71 -2.16
N PHE A 18 -7.27 -6.25 -1.53
CA PHE A 18 -6.53 -7.05 -0.59
C PHE A 18 -5.97 -6.15 0.53
N PRO A 19 -5.89 -6.65 1.79
CA PRO A 19 -5.33 -5.87 2.88
C PRO A 19 -3.83 -5.67 2.70
N ILE A 20 -3.32 -4.54 3.21
CA ILE A 20 -1.87 -4.24 3.25
C ILE A 20 -1.14 -5.26 4.14
N ASN A 21 -1.79 -5.75 5.20
CA ASN A 21 -1.25 -6.75 6.10
C ASN A 21 -2.02 -8.07 5.97
N LEU A 22 -1.32 -9.15 5.61
CA LEU A 22 -1.87 -10.50 5.51
C LEU A 22 -2.35 -11.05 6.87
N MET A 23 -1.79 -10.57 7.97
CA MET A 23 -2.18 -10.92 9.34
C MET A 23 -3.36 -10.09 9.87
N SER A 24 -4.00 -9.28 9.01
CA SER A 24 -5.17 -8.50 9.39
C SER A 24 -6.33 -9.38 9.89
N PRO A 25 -7.11 -8.92 10.89
CA PRO A 25 -8.25 -9.67 11.38
C PRO A 25 -9.31 -9.94 10.29
N GLN A 26 -10.03 -11.07 10.42
CA GLN A 26 -10.92 -11.61 9.37
C GLN A 26 -11.96 -10.62 8.82
N HIS A 27 -12.47 -9.70 9.65
CA HIS A 27 -13.46 -8.70 9.22
C HIS A 27 -12.90 -7.70 8.19
N ILE A 28 -11.58 -7.53 8.10
CA ILE A 28 -10.94 -6.66 7.10
C ILE A 28 -11.01 -7.32 5.72
N TYR A 29 -10.86 -8.64 5.64
CA TYR A 29 -11.07 -9.38 4.40
C TYR A 29 -12.50 -9.23 3.87
N VAL A 30 -13.50 -9.16 4.76
CA VAL A 30 -14.89 -8.91 4.38
C VAL A 30 -15.05 -7.56 3.68
N PHE A 31 -14.38 -6.51 4.18
CA PHE A 31 -14.39 -5.19 3.55
C PHE A 31 -13.81 -5.23 2.12
N HIS A 32 -12.66 -5.87 1.96
CA HIS A 32 -12.02 -5.99 0.64
C HIS A 32 -12.85 -6.81 -0.34
N LEU A 33 -13.45 -7.92 0.12
CA LEU A 33 -14.37 -8.73 -0.69
C LEU A 33 -15.63 -7.94 -1.09
N LEU A 34 -16.20 -7.15 -0.18
CA LEU A 34 -17.32 -6.26 -0.50
C LEU A 34 -16.93 -5.22 -1.54
N ASN A 35 -15.73 -4.62 -1.44
CA ASN A 35 -15.22 -3.71 -2.44
C ASN A 35 -15.07 -4.38 -3.81
N ILE A 36 -14.44 -5.55 -3.88
CA ILE A 36 -14.33 -6.32 -5.14
C ILE A 36 -15.72 -6.53 -5.73
N TYR A 37 -16.64 -7.05 -4.92
CA TYR A 37 -17.99 -7.36 -5.36
C TYR A 37 -18.72 -6.13 -5.92
N PHE A 38 -18.68 -5.00 -5.21
CA PHE A 38 -19.32 -3.77 -5.65
C PHE A 38 -18.66 -3.17 -6.89
N GLN A 39 -17.33 -3.23 -7.00
CA GLN A 39 -16.62 -2.70 -8.17
C GLN A 39 -16.91 -3.54 -9.42
N VAL A 40 -16.89 -4.87 -9.31
CA VAL A 40 -17.23 -5.79 -10.41
C VAL A 40 -18.68 -5.57 -10.85
N LEU A 41 -19.60 -5.46 -9.91
CA LEU A 41 -21.01 -5.23 -10.21
C LEU A 41 -21.23 -3.84 -10.83
N GLY A 42 -20.55 -2.80 -10.33
CA GLY A 42 -20.56 -1.47 -10.91
C GLY A 42 -20.02 -1.45 -12.34
N LEU A 43 -18.90 -2.12 -12.60
CA LEU A 43 -18.34 -2.26 -13.94
C LEU A 43 -19.32 -2.98 -14.89
N TRP A 44 -19.90 -4.09 -14.45
CA TRP A 44 -20.89 -4.83 -15.21
C TRP A 44 -22.10 -3.97 -15.58
N LEU A 45 -22.60 -3.15 -14.65
CA LEU A 45 -23.70 -2.21 -14.92
C LEU A 45 -23.33 -1.17 -15.97
N TYR A 46 -22.12 -0.61 -15.92
CA TYR A 46 -21.66 0.37 -16.92
C TYR A 46 -21.50 -0.22 -18.31
N VAL A 47 -20.99 -1.46 -18.40
CA VAL A 47 -20.91 -2.20 -19.66
C VAL A 47 -22.31 -2.49 -20.20
N LYS A 48 -23.22 -2.98 -19.34
CA LYS A 48 -24.61 -3.31 -19.73
C LYS A 48 -25.40 -2.09 -20.20
N THR A 49 -25.21 -0.95 -19.55
CA THR A 49 -25.90 0.32 -19.91
C THR A 49 -25.26 1.04 -21.10
N ASN A 50 -24.18 0.48 -21.67
CA ASN A 50 -23.43 1.04 -22.80
C ASN A 50 -23.00 2.50 -22.57
N ASN A 51 -22.65 2.85 -21.33
CA ASN A 51 -22.15 4.18 -21.01
C ASN A 51 -20.69 4.30 -21.49
N LYS A 52 -20.54 4.65 -22.76
CA LYS A 52 -19.23 4.73 -23.45
C LYS A 52 -18.23 5.63 -22.71
N ARG A 53 -18.70 6.70 -22.07
CA ARG A 53 -17.83 7.63 -21.31
C ARG A 53 -17.21 6.94 -20.10
N THR A 54 -18.03 6.29 -19.27
CA THR A 54 -17.54 5.61 -18.08
C THR A 54 -16.68 4.40 -18.43
N VAL A 55 -17.06 3.62 -19.45
CA VAL A 55 -16.24 2.50 -19.94
C VAL A 55 -14.88 3.01 -20.44
N SER A 56 -14.85 4.12 -21.18
CA SER A 56 -13.60 4.75 -21.63
C SER A 56 -12.74 5.24 -20.45
N TRP A 57 -13.34 5.74 -19.37
CA TRP A 57 -12.60 6.15 -18.17
C TRP A 57 -11.96 4.96 -17.48
N VAL A 58 -12.68 3.85 -17.30
CA VAL A 58 -12.12 2.63 -16.70
C VAL A 58 -10.98 2.09 -17.55
N LEU A 59 -11.15 2.02 -18.88
CA LEU A 59 -10.09 1.58 -19.79
C LEU A 59 -8.87 2.52 -19.74
N SER A 60 -9.07 3.83 -19.65
CA SER A 60 -7.99 4.80 -19.47
C SER A 60 -7.22 4.55 -18.18
N SER A 61 -7.90 4.29 -17.07
CA SER A 61 -7.25 3.94 -15.80
C SER A 61 -6.44 2.64 -15.91
N LEU A 62 -6.99 1.60 -16.54
CA LEU A 62 -6.26 0.34 -16.76
C LEU A 62 -5.00 0.54 -17.62
N PHE A 63 -5.09 1.38 -18.66
CA PHE A 63 -3.94 1.73 -19.48
C PHE A 63 -2.87 2.48 -18.68
N GLN A 64 -3.26 3.41 -17.81
CA GLN A 64 -2.32 4.10 -16.91
C GLN A 64 -1.64 3.14 -15.93
N VAL A 65 -2.37 2.16 -15.37
CA VAL A 65 -1.77 1.09 -14.54
C VAL A 65 -0.74 0.30 -15.32
N LEU A 66 -1.07 -0.10 -16.56
CA LEU A 66 -0.15 -0.81 -17.43
C LEU A 66 1.11 0.01 -17.74
N MET A 67 0.95 1.30 -18.02
CA MET A 67 2.09 2.21 -18.27
C MET A 67 3.02 2.31 -17.06
N ILE A 68 2.47 2.45 -15.85
CA ILE A 68 3.28 2.47 -14.62
C ILE A 68 4.02 1.14 -14.43
N PHE A 69 3.35 0.03 -14.68
CA PHE A 69 3.97 -1.30 -14.63
C PHE A 69 5.14 -1.43 -15.62
N LEU A 70 4.95 -0.99 -16.86
CA LEU A 70 6.00 -1.01 -17.89
C LEU A 70 7.18 -0.09 -17.55
N VAL A 71 6.92 1.11 -17.02
CA VAL A 71 7.96 2.04 -16.59
C VAL A 71 8.78 1.41 -15.47
N ASN A 72 8.13 0.91 -14.41
CA ASN A 72 8.80 0.23 -13.31
C ASN A 72 9.68 -0.93 -13.79
N LEU A 73 9.18 -1.74 -14.75
CA LEU A 73 9.93 -2.84 -15.34
C LEU A 73 11.16 -2.34 -16.12
N SER A 74 11.04 -1.25 -16.87
CA SER A 74 12.15 -0.68 -17.66
C SER A 74 13.25 -0.04 -16.80
N THR A 75 12.90 0.58 -15.67
CA THR A 75 13.82 1.25 -14.76
C THR A 75 14.32 0.33 -13.64
N GLY A 76 13.81 -0.91 -13.59
CA GLY A 76 14.09 -1.85 -12.51
C GLY A 76 13.46 -1.48 -11.16
N TYR A 77 12.51 -0.54 -11.11
CA TYR A 77 11.81 -0.16 -9.87
C TYR A 77 10.77 -1.21 -9.45
N ALA A 78 10.61 -1.43 -8.14
CA ALA A 78 9.54 -2.28 -7.62
C ALA A 78 8.17 -1.62 -7.78
N PHE A 79 7.17 -2.39 -8.24
CA PHE A 79 5.79 -1.93 -8.30
C PHE A 79 5.20 -1.87 -6.89
N ARG A 80 4.74 -0.69 -6.46
CA ARG A 80 4.18 -0.47 -5.11
C ARG A 80 2.73 -0.04 -5.19
N ALA A 81 1.89 -0.56 -4.28
CA ALA A 81 0.47 -0.25 -4.21
C ALA A 81 0.14 1.27 -4.23
N ARG A 82 0.99 2.10 -3.60
CA ARG A 82 0.82 3.57 -3.56
C ARG A 82 0.80 4.23 -4.94
N GLN A 83 1.45 3.62 -5.93
CA GLN A 83 1.48 4.14 -7.30
C GLN A 83 0.09 4.12 -7.94
N LEU A 84 -0.86 3.34 -7.41
CA LEU A 84 -2.24 3.23 -7.90
C LEU A 84 -3.23 4.24 -7.27
N ILE A 85 -2.74 5.19 -6.46
CA ILE A 85 -3.61 6.15 -5.77
C ILE A 85 -4.49 6.98 -6.73
N PHE A 86 -4.02 7.24 -7.94
CA PHE A 86 -4.77 7.97 -8.97
C PHE A 86 -5.99 7.20 -9.50
N VAL A 87 -6.02 5.86 -9.35
CA VAL A 87 -7.13 5.00 -9.78
C VAL A 87 -8.27 5.03 -8.75
N LEU A 88 -7.97 5.39 -7.50
CA LEU A 88 -8.91 5.34 -6.38
C LEU A 88 -10.26 6.03 -6.65
N PRO A 89 -10.34 7.24 -7.26
CA PRO A 89 -11.63 7.87 -7.56
C PRO A 89 -12.52 7.01 -8.47
N VAL A 90 -11.92 6.35 -9.47
CA VAL A 90 -12.66 5.47 -10.39
C VAL A 90 -13.17 4.23 -9.65
N LEU A 91 -12.35 3.63 -8.79
CA LEU A 91 -12.75 2.48 -7.97
C LEU A 91 -13.88 2.84 -7.01
N CYS A 92 -13.81 4.00 -6.36
CA CYS A 92 -14.89 4.49 -5.50
C CYS A 92 -16.20 4.69 -6.27
N LEU A 93 -16.13 5.24 -7.49
CA LEU A 93 -17.31 5.40 -8.34
C LEU A 93 -17.89 4.04 -8.75
N LEU A 94 -17.05 3.06 -9.10
CA LEU A 94 -17.49 1.69 -9.42
C LEU A 94 -18.16 1.04 -8.20
N SER A 95 -17.50 1.07 -7.03
CA SER A 95 -18.06 0.57 -5.77
C SER A 95 -19.41 1.21 -5.44
N ALA A 96 -19.50 2.54 -5.52
CA ALA A 96 -20.74 3.26 -5.23
C ALA A 96 -21.86 2.86 -6.18
N SER A 97 -21.56 2.71 -7.47
CA SER A 97 -22.54 2.32 -8.48
C SER A 97 -23.08 0.92 -8.22
N GLY A 98 -22.20 -0.02 -7.88
CA GLY A 98 -22.62 -1.38 -7.51
C GLY A 98 -23.46 -1.42 -6.24
N ALA A 99 -23.04 -0.68 -5.21
CA ALA A 99 -23.78 -0.57 -3.96
C ALA A 99 -25.19 0.01 -4.16
N ILE A 100 -25.34 1.04 -5.01
CA ILE A 100 -26.63 1.65 -5.32
C ILE A 100 -27.60 0.65 -5.98
N ASP A 101 -27.14 -0.14 -6.95
CA ASP A 101 -27.99 -1.12 -7.63
C ASP A 101 -28.46 -2.24 -6.69
N ILE A 102 -27.56 -2.77 -5.86
CA ILE A 102 -27.90 -3.77 -4.84
C ILE A 102 -28.91 -3.20 -3.86
N TYR A 103 -28.70 -1.97 -3.40
CA TYR A 103 -29.63 -1.27 -2.53
C TYR A 103 -31.03 -1.15 -3.18
N GLN A 104 -31.10 -0.71 -4.44
CA GLN A 104 -32.37 -0.55 -5.14
C GLN A 104 -33.10 -1.89 -5.29
N ARG A 105 -32.38 -2.96 -5.69
CA ARG A 105 -32.93 -4.31 -5.84
C ARG A 105 -33.37 -4.89 -4.51
N GLY A 106 -32.56 -4.74 -3.46
CA GLY A 106 -32.87 -5.19 -2.10
C GLY A 106 -34.14 -4.54 -1.57
N TYR A 107 -34.27 -3.22 -1.73
CA TYR A 107 -35.50 -2.51 -1.38
C TYR A 107 -36.72 -3.02 -2.16
N HIS A 108 -36.60 -3.21 -3.48
CA HIS A 108 -37.69 -3.75 -4.29
C HIS A 108 -38.08 -5.18 -3.89
N PHE A 109 -37.11 -6.02 -3.53
CA PHE A 109 -37.34 -7.38 -3.06
C PHE A 109 -38.08 -7.38 -1.71
N ILE A 110 -37.62 -6.60 -0.73
CA ILE A 110 -38.29 -6.47 0.57
C ILE A 110 -39.73 -5.98 0.39
N LYS A 111 -39.94 -4.99 -0.47
CA LYS A 111 -41.28 -4.46 -0.78
C LYS A 111 -42.21 -5.52 -1.38
N ARG A 112 -41.68 -6.41 -2.24
CA ARG A 112 -42.45 -7.49 -2.88
C ARG A 112 -42.77 -8.63 -1.90
N CYS A 113 -41.80 -9.08 -1.12
CA CYS A 113 -41.95 -10.23 -0.22
C CYS A 113 -42.83 -9.92 1.00
N PHE A 114 -42.74 -8.70 1.54
CA PHE A 114 -43.44 -8.37 2.79
C PHE A 114 -44.77 -7.63 2.58
N LEU A 115 -45.26 -7.50 1.33
CA LEU A 115 -46.54 -6.84 0.99
C LEU A 115 -46.76 -5.52 1.76
N ILE A 116 -45.69 -4.75 1.98
CA ILE A 116 -45.73 -3.69 2.98
C ILE A 116 -46.56 -2.51 2.45
N LYS A 117 -47.84 -2.45 2.82
CA LYS A 117 -48.69 -1.25 2.74
C LYS A 117 -48.27 -0.31 3.87
N VAL A 118 -47.23 0.48 3.64
CA VAL A 118 -46.69 1.35 4.68
C VAL A 118 -47.46 2.67 4.74
N SER A 119 -47.93 2.98 5.95
CA SER A 119 -48.42 4.28 6.40
C SER A 119 -47.48 5.44 6.01
N ARG A 120 -48.06 6.60 5.65
CA ARG A 120 -47.34 7.83 5.23
C ARG A 120 -46.24 8.33 6.19
N PHE A 121 -46.18 7.83 7.43
CA PHE A 121 -45.33 8.38 8.49
C PHE A 121 -43.89 7.84 8.54
N PHE A 122 -43.62 6.60 8.11
CA PHE A 122 -42.27 6.04 8.13
C PHE A 122 -41.86 5.56 6.75
N ASN A 123 -41.00 6.31 6.08
CA ASN A 123 -40.50 5.94 4.78
C ASN A 123 -39.45 4.82 4.94
N ILE A 124 -39.90 3.54 4.93
CA ILE A 124 -39.05 2.34 5.08
C ILE A 124 -37.82 2.37 4.18
N LYS A 125 -37.92 3.03 3.01
CA LYS A 125 -36.79 3.25 2.11
C LYS A 125 -35.62 3.94 2.83
N HIS A 126 -35.89 5.00 3.60
CA HIS A 126 -34.87 5.78 4.30
C HIS A 126 -34.28 5.01 5.48
N ILE A 127 -35.11 4.26 6.21
CA ILE A 127 -34.62 3.39 7.30
C ILE A 127 -33.69 2.31 6.73
N TYR A 128 -34.07 1.68 5.63
CA TYR A 128 -33.22 0.69 4.96
C TYR A 128 -31.89 1.30 4.47
N VAL A 129 -31.91 2.50 3.86
CA VAL A 129 -30.69 3.24 3.50
C VAL A 129 -29.82 3.45 4.74
N PHE A 130 -30.42 3.96 5.81
CA PHE A 130 -29.73 4.31 7.03
C PHE A 130 -29.07 3.08 7.68
N CYS A 131 -29.78 1.96 7.78
CA CYS A 131 -29.22 0.71 8.29
C CYS A 131 -28.05 0.20 7.44
N VAL A 132 -28.19 0.19 6.11
CA VAL A 132 -27.11 -0.22 5.21
C VAL A 132 -25.90 0.71 5.34
N MET A 133 -26.13 2.02 5.43
CA MET A 133 -25.07 3.01 5.59
C MET A 133 -24.31 2.82 6.91
N ILE A 134 -25.00 2.56 8.02
CA ILE A 134 -24.37 2.25 9.32
C ILE A 134 -23.49 1.01 9.21
N ILE A 135 -23.96 -0.06 8.56
CA ILE A 135 -23.19 -1.30 8.40
C ILE A 135 -21.92 -1.04 7.59
N VAL A 136 -22.05 -0.35 6.46
CA VAL A 136 -20.89 -0.02 5.59
C VAL A 136 -19.89 0.88 6.32
N LEU A 137 -20.38 1.91 7.04
CA LEU A 137 -19.53 2.80 7.83
C LEU A 137 -18.85 2.06 8.99
N GLY A 138 -19.54 1.13 9.65
CA GLY A 138 -18.98 0.30 10.71
C GLY A 138 -17.81 -0.55 10.20
N ILE A 139 -18.01 -1.27 9.10
CA ILE A 139 -16.97 -2.11 8.47
C ILE A 139 -15.79 -1.24 7.99
N SER A 140 -16.10 -0.10 7.36
CA SER A 140 -15.07 0.84 6.88
C SER A 140 -14.28 1.45 8.04
N GLY A 141 -14.96 1.78 9.14
CA GLY A 141 -14.36 2.33 10.35
C GLY A 141 -13.38 1.36 11.01
N SER A 142 -13.72 0.07 11.08
CA SER A 142 -12.80 -0.96 11.57
C SER A 142 -11.55 -1.08 10.69
N CYS A 143 -11.71 -1.04 9.36
CA CYS A 143 -10.56 -1.06 8.45
C CYS A 143 -9.69 0.20 8.59
N LEU A 144 -10.31 1.36 8.76
CA LEU A 144 -9.62 2.62 8.98
C LEU A 144 -8.83 2.62 10.30
N GLN A 145 -9.42 2.07 11.36
CA GLN A 145 -8.76 1.95 12.66
C GLN A 145 -7.52 1.07 12.56
N GLU A 146 -7.61 -0.07 11.86
CA GLU A 146 -6.45 -0.92 11.65
C GLU A 146 -5.37 -0.22 10.83
N TYR A 147 -5.76 0.48 9.75
CA TYR A 147 -4.82 1.26 8.95
C TYR A 147 -4.04 2.32 9.77
N TYR A 148 -4.67 2.93 10.78
CA TYR A 148 -3.99 3.87 11.68
C TYR A 148 -3.16 3.20 12.77
N ARG A 149 -3.43 1.93 13.10
CA ARG A 149 -2.61 1.14 14.02
C ARG A 149 -1.34 0.62 13.36
N LEU A 150 -1.36 0.40 12.05
CA LEU A 150 -0.20 -0.05 11.31
C LEU A 150 0.86 1.05 11.26
N GLU A 151 2.09 0.67 11.59
CA GLU A 151 3.25 1.52 11.44
C GLU A 151 3.54 1.70 9.95
N LYS A 152 3.47 2.96 9.47
CA LYS A 152 3.34 3.24 8.04
C LYS A 152 4.65 3.21 7.27
N SER A 153 5.79 3.17 7.96
CA SER A 153 7.10 3.05 7.34
C SER A 153 8.20 2.79 8.38
N SER A 154 9.12 1.87 8.07
CA SER A 154 10.37 1.69 8.81
C SER A 154 11.31 2.89 8.70
N ARG A 155 11.09 3.84 7.77
CA ARG A 155 12.00 4.96 7.50
C ARG A 155 12.30 5.82 8.73
N ARG A 156 11.30 6.07 9.58
CA ARG A 156 11.50 6.86 10.81
C ARG A 156 12.35 6.09 11.81
N GLU A 157 12.05 4.80 12.01
CA GLU A 157 12.80 3.94 12.93
C GLU A 157 14.24 3.76 12.45
N ILE A 158 14.41 3.53 11.15
CA ILE A 158 15.73 3.46 10.51
C ILE A 158 16.50 4.76 10.71
N SER A 159 15.86 5.92 10.54
CA SER A 159 16.51 7.21 10.78
C SER A 159 16.92 7.40 12.24
N ILE A 160 16.13 6.91 13.20
CA ILE A 160 16.47 6.92 14.62
C ILE A 160 17.67 6.00 14.89
N GLU A 161 17.68 4.80 14.32
CA GLU A 161 18.80 3.85 14.48
C GLU A 161 20.09 4.38 13.85
N LEU A 162 19.99 5.03 12.68
CA LEU A 162 21.10 5.74 12.05
C LEU A 162 21.68 6.79 12.99
N ILE A 163 20.85 7.64 13.61
CA ILE A 163 21.33 8.66 14.57
C ILE A 163 22.05 8.02 15.77
N GLN A 164 21.56 6.88 16.25
CA GLN A 164 22.12 6.22 17.44
C GLN A 164 23.48 5.57 17.19
N ARG A 165 23.71 5.01 16.00
CA ARG A 165 24.91 4.21 15.69
C ARG A 165 25.89 4.89 14.74
N TRP A 166 25.44 5.87 13.96
CA TRP A 166 26.28 6.53 12.97
C TRP A 166 27.46 7.25 13.62
N LYS A 167 28.62 7.15 12.97
CA LYS A 167 29.83 7.86 13.35
C LYS A 167 30.33 8.69 12.17
N PRO A 168 31.08 9.78 12.44
CA PRO A 168 31.83 10.45 11.40
C PRO A 168 32.69 9.44 10.63
N ASN A 169 32.68 9.51 9.30
CA ASN A 169 33.32 8.58 8.37
C ASN A 169 32.60 7.23 8.14
N THR A 170 31.37 7.06 8.60
CA THR A 170 30.50 5.95 8.13
C THR A 170 29.77 6.35 6.86
N VAL A 171 29.79 5.49 5.86
CA VAL A 171 29.03 5.65 4.61
C VAL A 171 27.69 4.91 4.72
N ILE A 172 26.59 5.57 4.36
CA ILE A 172 25.25 4.98 4.36
C ILE A 172 24.84 4.70 2.91
N TRP A 173 24.65 3.44 2.57
CA TRP A 173 24.18 2.99 1.27
C TRP A 173 22.69 2.73 1.29
N THR A 174 21.99 3.21 0.25
CA THR A 174 20.58 2.89 0.04
C THR A 174 20.40 2.13 -1.26
N THR A 175 19.69 1.01 -1.19
CA THR A 175 19.27 0.28 -2.39
C THR A 175 18.30 1.17 -3.20
N PRO A 176 18.36 1.20 -4.55
CA PRO A 176 17.70 2.23 -5.38
C PRO A 176 16.21 2.51 -5.12
N HIS A 177 15.47 1.54 -4.57
CA HIS A 177 14.03 1.69 -4.29
C HIS A 177 13.72 2.33 -2.93
N TRP A 178 14.75 2.51 -2.10
CA TRP A 178 14.71 3.20 -0.81
C TRP A 178 15.20 4.63 -1.02
N GLU A 179 14.32 5.45 -1.60
CA GLU A 179 14.56 6.86 -1.93
C GLU A 179 15.28 7.58 -0.77
N ASP A 180 16.57 7.86 -0.98
CA ASP A 180 17.53 8.50 -0.06
C ASP A 180 17.01 9.83 0.51
N GLN A 181 16.20 10.54 -0.28
CA GLN A 181 15.54 11.78 0.08
C GLN A 181 14.63 11.66 1.32
N TYR A 182 14.00 10.49 1.55
CA TYR A 182 13.14 10.32 2.73
C TYR A 182 13.95 10.21 4.02
N TYR A 183 15.05 9.47 4.02
CA TYR A 183 15.94 9.39 5.18
C TYR A 183 16.59 10.75 5.45
N SER A 184 17.03 11.42 4.38
CA SER A 184 17.52 12.80 4.44
C SER A 184 16.53 13.75 5.12
N PHE A 185 15.25 13.65 4.77
CA PHE A 185 14.18 14.45 5.38
C PHE A 185 14.03 14.15 6.88
N TYR A 186 13.94 12.88 7.28
CA TYR A 186 13.77 12.52 8.68
C TYR A 186 14.99 12.87 9.53
N LEU A 187 16.21 12.68 9.03
CA LEU A 187 17.44 13.07 9.72
C LEU A 187 17.51 14.58 9.93
N THR A 188 17.09 15.37 8.94
CA THR A 188 16.98 16.84 9.08
C THR A 188 15.94 17.21 10.13
N LEU A 189 14.76 16.58 10.11
CA LEU A 189 13.69 16.82 11.08
C LEU A 189 14.11 16.47 12.51
N LEU A 190 14.95 15.44 12.66
CA LEU A 190 15.50 14.98 13.95
C LEU A 190 16.73 15.77 14.40
N GLY A 191 17.16 16.79 13.65
CA GLY A 191 18.26 17.68 14.03
C GLY A 191 19.66 17.18 13.67
N HIS A 192 19.77 16.20 12.78
CA HIS A 192 21.04 15.58 12.33
C HIS A 192 21.29 15.74 10.83
N PRO A 193 21.32 16.97 10.29
CA PRO A 193 21.54 17.21 8.85
C PRO A 193 22.92 16.77 8.37
N GLU A 194 23.91 16.60 9.25
CA GLU A 194 25.25 16.12 8.92
C GLU A 194 25.25 14.67 8.40
N VAL A 195 24.37 13.82 8.93
CA VAL A 195 24.24 12.40 8.54
C VAL A 195 23.71 12.28 7.12
N LYS A 196 22.91 13.25 6.66
CA LYS A 196 22.38 13.31 5.28
C LYS A 196 23.49 13.23 4.24
N ASN A 197 24.62 13.91 4.47
CA ASN A 197 25.71 13.98 3.50
C ASN A 197 26.47 12.66 3.38
N ALA A 198 26.24 11.72 4.30
CA ALA A 198 26.80 10.38 4.26
C ALA A 198 25.89 9.37 3.54
N ILE A 199 24.70 9.77 3.06
CA ILE A 199 23.76 8.89 2.36
C ILE A 199 24.03 8.91 0.86
N PHE A 200 24.28 7.74 0.28
CA PHE A 200 24.50 7.54 -1.14
C PHE A 200 23.55 6.47 -1.68
N GLY A 201 22.81 6.82 -2.73
CA GLY A 201 22.09 5.84 -3.55
C GLY A 201 23.08 4.99 -4.36
N LYS A 202 22.73 3.72 -4.59
CA LYS A 202 23.57 2.74 -5.32
C LYS A 202 24.10 3.22 -6.68
N GLU A 203 23.37 4.11 -7.34
CA GLU A 203 23.72 4.65 -8.66
C GLU A 203 24.89 5.65 -8.63
N ASN A 204 25.20 6.22 -7.45
CA ASN A 204 26.32 7.14 -7.26
C ASN A 204 27.62 6.45 -6.79
N ILE A 205 27.66 5.11 -6.77
CA ILE A 205 28.78 4.33 -6.22
C ILE A 205 30.01 4.29 -7.16
N GLN A 206 29.86 4.66 -8.45
CA GLN A 206 30.97 4.62 -9.41
C GLN A 206 32.15 5.57 -9.09
N GLY A 207 32.11 6.32 -7.99
CA GLY A 207 33.21 7.19 -7.54
C GLY A 207 33.85 6.84 -6.18
N SER A 208 33.41 5.80 -5.46
CA SER A 208 33.98 5.46 -4.14
C SER A 208 34.59 4.04 -4.13
N GLU A 209 35.76 3.90 -4.74
CA GLU A 209 36.56 2.66 -4.70
C GLU A 209 37.23 2.41 -3.33
N ASP A 210 37.12 3.34 -2.36
CA ASP A 210 37.63 3.15 -1.00
C ASP A 210 36.58 2.51 -0.07
N VAL A 211 36.45 1.19 -0.16
CA VAL A 211 35.69 0.32 0.76
C VAL A 211 36.41 0.15 2.12
N THR A 212 37.16 1.16 2.57
CA THR A 212 37.90 1.13 3.85
C THR A 212 37.12 1.76 5.00
N LEU A 213 35.99 2.41 4.71
CA LEU A 213 35.14 3.07 5.69
C LEU A 213 34.04 2.12 6.19
N PRO A 214 33.59 2.24 7.46
CA PRO A 214 32.43 1.48 7.95
C PRO A 214 31.20 1.77 7.10
N ILE A 215 30.46 0.72 6.73
CA ILE A 215 29.31 0.81 5.83
C ILE A 215 28.03 0.47 6.59
N CYS A 216 27.04 1.36 6.48
CA CYS A 216 25.66 1.08 6.85
C CYS A 216 24.86 0.88 5.57
N TRP A 217 24.23 -0.28 5.38
CA TRP A 217 23.42 -0.54 4.19
C TRP A 217 21.94 -0.67 4.57
N ILE A 218 21.12 0.20 3.97
CA ILE A 218 19.65 0.14 4.00
C ILE A 218 19.17 -0.72 2.83
N THR A 219 18.59 -1.87 3.14
CA THR A 219 18.14 -2.88 2.17
C THR A 219 16.69 -3.28 2.39
N ASP A 220 16.14 -4.11 1.51
CA ASP A 220 14.80 -4.68 1.64
C ASP A 220 14.68 -5.51 2.93
N GLY A 221 13.52 -5.44 3.59
CA GLY A 221 13.32 -6.12 4.87
C GLY A 221 13.15 -7.64 4.81
N ASN A 222 13.04 -8.22 3.61
CA ASN A 222 13.01 -9.66 3.38
C ASN A 222 14.36 -10.12 2.82
N ILE A 223 15.33 -10.33 3.71
CA ILE A 223 16.60 -10.96 3.37
C ILE A 223 16.37 -12.48 3.44
N LEU A 224 16.68 -13.21 2.37
CA LEU A 224 16.57 -14.66 2.38
C LEU A 224 17.60 -15.25 3.38
N PRO A 225 17.32 -16.39 4.03
CA PRO A 225 18.28 -16.99 4.97
C PRO A 225 19.67 -17.22 4.35
N GLU A 226 19.71 -17.61 3.07
CA GLU A 226 20.94 -17.79 2.31
C GLU A 226 21.69 -16.46 2.10
N GLU A 227 20.98 -15.36 1.88
CA GLU A 227 21.58 -14.03 1.75
C GLU A 227 22.06 -13.49 3.11
N GLU A 228 21.33 -13.80 4.19
CA GLU A 228 21.70 -13.44 5.55
C GLU A 228 23.03 -14.07 5.98
N ASP A 229 23.24 -15.35 5.66
CA ASP A 229 24.51 -16.04 5.95
C ASP A 229 25.67 -15.41 5.16
N ILE A 230 25.48 -15.13 3.87
CA ILE A 230 26.49 -14.45 3.03
C ILE A 230 26.80 -13.05 3.59
N MET A 231 25.80 -12.30 4.02
CA MET A 231 25.98 -10.96 4.62
C MET A 231 26.77 -11.02 5.92
N LYS A 232 26.49 -12.00 6.79
CA LYS A 232 27.27 -12.22 8.02
C LYS A 232 28.72 -12.61 7.72
N GLU A 233 28.96 -13.45 6.72
CA GLU A 233 30.31 -13.80 6.26
C GLU A 233 31.08 -12.58 5.74
N MET A 234 30.38 -11.64 5.09
CA MET A 234 30.94 -10.34 4.66
C MET A 234 31.14 -9.33 5.80
N GLY A 235 30.83 -9.71 7.05
CA GLY A 235 31.04 -8.86 8.23
C GLY A 235 29.87 -7.93 8.58
N PHE A 236 28.71 -8.09 7.94
CA PHE A 236 27.52 -7.30 8.26
C PHE A 236 26.77 -7.86 9.48
N GLU A 237 26.43 -6.97 10.40
CA GLU A 237 25.50 -7.20 11.51
C GLU A 237 24.10 -6.73 11.10
N ILE A 238 23.13 -7.65 11.08
CA ILE A 238 21.72 -7.33 10.86
C ILE A 238 21.15 -6.73 12.14
N VAL A 239 20.65 -5.50 12.08
CA VAL A 239 20.04 -4.87 13.24
C VAL A 239 18.54 -5.15 13.24
N PRO A 240 18.01 -5.85 14.26
CA PRO A 240 16.58 -6.06 14.39
C PRO A 240 15.91 -4.72 14.71
N LEU A 241 15.07 -4.24 13.80
CA LEU A 241 14.20 -3.09 14.04
C LEU A 241 13.07 -3.53 15.00
N ARG A 242 12.78 -2.69 16.00
CA ARG A 242 11.94 -3.01 17.17
C ARG A 242 10.45 -3.11 16.84
N SER A 243 10.00 -2.59 15.70
CA SER A 243 8.56 -2.57 15.43
C SER A 243 8.23 -2.63 13.94
N SER A 244 8.02 -3.85 13.42
CA SER A 244 6.92 -4.16 12.48
C SER A 244 7.01 -5.63 12.05
N PRO A 245 5.90 -6.39 12.00
CA PRO A 245 5.84 -7.67 11.31
C PRO A 245 5.96 -7.53 9.78
N ILE A 246 5.93 -6.30 9.26
CA ILE A 246 6.13 -5.94 7.86
C ILE A 246 7.24 -4.89 7.85
N LEU A 247 8.49 -5.34 7.95
CA LEU A 247 9.63 -4.48 7.67
C LEU A 247 9.75 -4.37 6.16
N ASP A 248 9.44 -3.19 5.66
CA ASP A 248 9.62 -2.87 4.26
C ASP A 248 11.13 -2.73 3.98
N ALA A 249 11.91 -2.20 4.93
CA ALA A 249 13.38 -2.13 4.89
C ALA A 249 14.06 -2.60 6.19
N GLN A 250 15.36 -2.92 6.10
CA GLN A 250 16.26 -3.27 7.21
C GLN A 250 17.59 -2.50 7.12
N ILE A 251 18.33 -2.47 8.23
CA ILE A 251 19.69 -1.90 8.29
C ILE A 251 20.71 -3.00 8.57
N LEU A 252 21.77 -2.99 7.77
CA LEU A 252 22.97 -3.81 7.93
C LEU A 252 24.16 -2.92 8.28
N TRP A 253 24.95 -3.30 9.28
CA TRP A 253 26.17 -2.58 9.67
C TRP A 253 27.40 -3.44 9.43
N CYS A 254 28.31 -3.01 8.55
CA CYS A 254 29.64 -3.58 8.42
C CYS A 254 30.64 -2.76 9.24
N ARG A 255 31.46 -3.45 10.03
CA ARG A 255 32.55 -2.84 10.81
C ARG A 255 33.79 -2.62 9.96
#